data_AF-A0A7J6BFC0-F1
#
_entry.id   AF-A0A7J6BFC0-F1
#
_cell.length_a   1.000
_cell.length_b   1.000
_cell.length_c   1.000
_cell.angle_alpha   90.00
_cell.angle_beta   90.00
_cell.angle_gamma   90.00
#
_symmetry.space_group_name_H-M   'P 1'
#
loop_
_entity.id
_entity.type
_entity.pdbx_description
1 polymer ?
#
loop_
_entity_poly.entity_id
_entity_poly.type
_entity_poly.pdbx_seq_one_letter_code
_entity_poly.pdbx_strand_id
1 'polypeptide(L)'
;QKEWYRVQSSEGEPRDLKKDPQYSGRVSVRTVRSDCDLTVRNVRVSDSGVYNFRFKTRSSDWISASSGVHLTVTDLQVKVDPNTVGQRELKLTCSATCSFSTYSSYWYRNGQYEQYTTEASIVIDSTHLSNVGRYSCRVHESQHRSPPVCVLGKECWGVTYTPQHVCALKDTSVDLSCAYKHPAGHTVIKSVWFIKDQAGVEPVDVREDEEYQGRVQYTQISQNNCRLRITNLRERDA
;
A
#
# COMPACT_ATOMS: atom_id res chain seq x y z
N GLN A 1 -9.41 -11.02 32.24
CA GLN A 1 -8.47 -10.37 31.29
C GLN A 1 -9.15 -10.26 29.95
N LYS A 2 -8.82 -9.25 29.14
CA LYS A 2 -9.38 -9.00 27.81
C LYS A 2 -8.26 -8.56 26.88
N GLU A 3 -8.22 -9.07 25.66
CA GLU A 3 -7.20 -8.70 24.69
C GLU A 3 -7.67 -8.90 23.24
N TRP A 4 -7.06 -8.13 22.35
CA TRP A 4 -7.15 -8.33 20.92
C TRP A 4 -5.88 -9.01 20.42
N TYR A 5 -6.02 -9.99 19.54
CA TYR A 5 -4.90 -10.76 19.02
C TYR A 5 -5.05 -11.03 17.53
N ARG A 6 -3.91 -11.30 16.89
CA ARG A 6 -3.83 -11.83 15.54
C ARG A 6 -3.15 -13.19 15.55
N VAL A 7 -3.51 -14.00 14.57
CA VAL A 7 -2.86 -15.27 14.28
C VAL A 7 -2.18 -15.10 12.93
N GLN A 8 -0.84 -15.17 12.90
CA GLN A 8 -0.05 -14.88 11.69
C GLN A 8 0.00 -16.08 10.71
N SER A 9 -0.32 -17.29 11.16
CA SER A 9 -0.44 -18.52 10.35
C SER A 9 -1.43 -19.50 11.00
N SER A 10 -1.96 -20.48 10.27
CA SER A 10 -2.94 -21.46 10.82
C SER A 10 -2.44 -22.26 12.03
N GLU A 11 -1.12 -22.28 12.27
CA GLU A 11 -0.47 -22.98 13.40
C GLU A 11 0.28 -22.02 14.35
N GLY A 12 0.15 -20.70 14.16
CA GLY A 12 0.87 -19.71 14.95
C GLY A 12 0.22 -19.43 16.30
N GLU A 13 1.04 -19.19 17.32
CA GLU A 13 0.55 -18.74 18.63
C GLU A 13 -0.17 -17.37 18.53
N PRO A 14 -1.33 -17.21 19.18
CA PRO A 14 -2.02 -15.93 19.30
C PRO A 14 -1.12 -14.82 19.85
N ARG A 15 -0.86 -13.77 19.07
CA ARG A 15 -0.08 -12.61 19.53
C ARG A 15 -1.01 -11.47 19.95
N ASP A 16 -0.94 -11.10 21.23
CA ASP A 16 -1.58 -9.91 21.77
C ASP A 16 -1.06 -8.65 21.05
N LEU A 17 -1.95 -7.91 20.41
CA LEU A 17 -1.63 -6.72 19.63
C LEU A 17 -0.97 -5.62 20.47
N LYS A 18 -1.22 -5.56 21.78
CA LYS A 18 -0.53 -4.59 22.66
C LYS A 18 0.94 -4.92 22.87
N LYS A 19 1.30 -6.19 22.73
CA LYS A 19 2.66 -6.70 22.94
C LYS A 19 3.42 -6.91 21.64
N ASP A 20 2.72 -6.88 20.52
CA ASP A 20 3.31 -7.02 19.20
C ASP A 20 4.11 -5.76 18.82
N PRO A 21 5.43 -5.87 18.60
CA PRO A 21 6.26 -4.72 18.20
C PRO A 21 5.78 -4.02 16.93
N GLN A 22 5.14 -4.73 15.99
CA GLN A 22 4.59 -4.18 14.76
C GLN A 22 3.51 -3.11 15.03
N TYR A 23 2.83 -3.21 16.18
CA TYR A 23 1.71 -2.36 16.58
C TYR A 23 2.07 -1.36 17.69
N SER A 24 3.34 -1.31 18.09
CA SER A 24 3.83 -0.42 19.13
C SER A 24 3.48 1.04 18.82
N GLY A 25 2.81 1.70 19.77
CA GLY A 25 2.33 3.09 19.63
C GLY A 25 1.17 3.31 18.65
N ARG A 26 0.73 2.27 17.91
CA ARG A 26 -0.37 2.35 16.93
C ARG A 26 -1.70 1.83 17.46
N VAL A 27 -1.67 0.93 18.44
CA VAL A 27 -2.86 0.28 18.98
C VAL A 27 -3.31 0.89 20.29
N SER A 28 -4.62 1.17 20.39
CA SER A 28 -5.33 1.45 21.64
C SER A 28 -6.45 0.44 21.79
N VAL A 29 -6.63 -0.10 23.00
CA VAL A 29 -7.71 -1.05 23.30
C VAL A 29 -8.49 -0.52 24.49
N ARG A 30 -9.80 -0.35 24.32
CA ARG A 30 -10.74 0.10 25.35
C ARG A 30 -11.55 -1.08 25.85
N THR A 31 -11.38 -1.42 27.12
CA THR A 31 -11.95 -2.64 27.72
C THR A 31 -12.80 -2.37 28.98
N VAL A 32 -13.38 -1.19 29.08
CA VAL A 32 -14.19 -0.77 30.25
C VAL A 32 -15.55 -1.47 30.22
N ARG A 33 -15.95 -2.13 31.32
CA ARG A 33 -17.22 -2.87 31.44
C ARG A 33 -17.42 -3.90 30.31
N SER A 34 -18.33 -3.66 29.39
CA SER A 34 -18.62 -4.49 28.21
C SER A 34 -17.90 -4.04 26.95
N ASP A 35 -17.25 -2.86 26.96
CA ASP A 35 -16.51 -2.35 25.81
C ASP A 35 -15.35 -3.30 25.48
N CYS A 36 -15.10 -3.44 24.18
CA CYS A 36 -14.03 -4.25 23.61
C CYS A 36 -13.47 -3.61 22.34
N ASP A 37 -13.40 -2.28 22.27
CA ASP A 37 -12.99 -1.58 21.05
C ASP A 37 -11.48 -1.64 20.84
N LEU A 38 -11.09 -1.92 19.59
CA LEU A 38 -9.72 -1.81 19.10
C LEU A 38 -9.62 -0.59 18.19
N THR A 39 -8.65 0.27 18.44
CA THR A 39 -8.27 1.36 17.52
C THR A 39 -6.86 1.12 17.03
N VAL A 40 -6.70 1.03 15.70
CA VAL A 40 -5.39 0.97 15.03
C VAL A 40 -5.16 2.31 14.31
N ARG A 41 -4.06 2.99 14.63
CA ARG A 41 -3.67 4.26 14.01
C ARG A 41 -2.61 4.04 12.95
N ASN A 42 -2.54 4.95 11.96
CA ASN A 42 -1.59 4.89 10.85
C ASN A 42 -1.59 3.50 10.20
N VAL A 43 -2.79 3.10 9.76
CA VAL A 43 -3.05 1.78 9.19
C VAL A 43 -2.32 1.63 7.86
N ARG A 44 -1.73 0.45 7.64
CA ARG A 44 -0.92 0.10 6.46
C ARG A 44 -1.54 -1.10 5.75
N VAL A 45 -1.21 -1.29 4.47
CA VAL A 45 -1.64 -2.48 3.71
C VAL A 45 -1.29 -3.78 4.43
N SER A 46 -0.10 -3.85 5.07
CA SER A 46 0.36 -4.99 5.88
C SER A 46 -0.48 -5.27 7.13
N ASP A 47 -1.28 -4.31 7.59
CA ASP A 47 -2.19 -4.52 8.73
C ASP A 47 -3.45 -5.30 8.32
N SER A 48 -3.66 -5.57 7.04
CA SER A 48 -4.75 -6.42 6.56
C SER A 48 -4.69 -7.82 7.19
N GLY A 49 -5.84 -8.38 7.52
CA GLY A 49 -6.01 -9.73 8.05
C GLY A 49 -7.11 -9.83 9.10
N VAL A 50 -7.10 -10.94 9.84
CA VAL A 50 -8.15 -11.26 10.82
C VAL A 50 -7.74 -10.81 12.22
N TYR A 51 -8.60 -10.03 12.85
CA TYR A 51 -8.45 -9.50 14.21
C TYR A 51 -9.46 -10.20 15.11
N ASN A 52 -8.97 -10.78 16.21
CA ASN A 52 -9.80 -11.53 17.14
C ASN A 52 -9.78 -10.88 18.52
N PHE A 53 -10.92 -10.93 19.20
CA PHE A 53 -11.04 -10.51 20.60
C PHE A 53 -11.28 -11.74 21.46
N ARG A 54 -10.59 -11.81 22.61
CA ARG A 54 -10.85 -12.84 23.62
C ARG A 54 -10.85 -12.28 25.02
N PHE A 55 -11.59 -12.93 25.91
CA PHE A 55 -11.62 -12.61 27.33
C PHE A 55 -11.58 -13.88 28.17
N LYS A 56 -11.07 -13.77 29.39
CA LYS A 56 -11.08 -14.88 30.37
C LYS A 56 -11.67 -14.40 31.70
N THR A 57 -12.40 -15.29 32.36
CA THR A 57 -12.99 -15.07 33.68
C THR A 57 -12.16 -15.81 34.75
N ARG A 58 -12.62 -15.82 36.01
CA ARG A 58 -11.98 -16.65 37.05
C ARG A 58 -12.32 -18.14 36.91
N SER A 59 -13.45 -18.44 36.27
CA SER A 59 -14.03 -19.78 36.18
C SER A 59 -13.92 -20.40 34.79
N SER A 60 -13.42 -19.65 33.80
CA SER A 60 -13.33 -20.08 32.41
C SER A 60 -12.04 -19.55 31.79
N ASP A 61 -11.43 -20.38 30.95
CA ASP A 61 -10.28 -19.98 30.13
C ASP A 61 -10.71 -18.97 29.04
N TRP A 62 -9.84 -18.72 28.07
CA TRP A 62 -10.09 -17.82 26.96
C TRP A 62 -11.35 -18.19 26.17
N ILE A 63 -12.27 -17.24 26.12
CA ILE A 63 -13.49 -17.27 25.32
C ILE A 63 -13.33 -16.27 24.18
N SER A 64 -13.61 -16.74 22.96
CA SER A 64 -13.55 -15.97 21.71
C SER A 64 -14.74 -16.35 20.83
N ALA A 65 -15.11 -15.46 19.91
CA ALA A 65 -15.98 -15.84 18.80
C ALA A 65 -15.28 -16.87 17.90
N SER A 66 -16.08 -17.63 17.13
CA SER A 66 -15.57 -18.61 16.16
C SER A 66 -14.91 -17.99 14.93
N SER A 67 -15.19 -16.71 14.66
CA SER A 67 -14.56 -15.94 13.59
C SER A 67 -14.25 -14.53 14.08
N GLY A 68 -13.14 -13.98 13.57
CA GLY A 68 -12.69 -12.63 13.85
C GLY A 68 -13.23 -11.59 12.86
N VAL A 69 -12.83 -10.35 13.08
CA VAL A 69 -13.10 -9.24 12.17
C VAL A 69 -12.06 -9.24 11.06
N HIS A 70 -12.51 -9.29 9.81
CA HIS A 70 -11.65 -9.20 8.63
C HIS A 70 -11.40 -7.73 8.27
N LEU A 71 -10.16 -7.27 8.41
CA LEU A 71 -9.73 -5.96 7.95
C LEU A 71 -9.00 -6.10 6.61
N THR A 72 -9.45 -5.34 5.61
CA THR A 72 -8.74 -5.18 4.32
C THR A 72 -8.33 -3.72 4.18
N VAL A 73 -7.04 -3.48 4.00
CA VAL A 73 -6.45 -2.17 3.80
C VAL A 73 -5.88 -2.12 2.38
N THR A 74 -6.24 -1.09 1.62
CA THR A 74 -5.81 -0.91 0.23
C THR A 74 -5.37 0.51 -0.02
N ASP A 75 -4.45 0.66 -0.97
CA ASP A 75 -4.14 1.97 -1.55
C ASP A 75 -5.16 2.34 -2.65
N LEU A 76 -5.26 3.64 -2.91
CA LEU A 76 -6.00 4.17 -4.06
C LEU A 76 -5.09 4.25 -5.27
N GLN A 77 -5.60 3.81 -6.43
CA GLN A 77 -4.90 3.93 -7.71
C GLN A 77 -5.85 4.43 -8.79
N VAL A 78 -5.39 5.37 -9.62
CA VAL A 78 -6.11 5.67 -10.86
C VAL A 78 -5.77 4.57 -11.88
N LYS A 79 -6.81 3.96 -12.46
CA LYS A 79 -6.67 2.99 -13.55
C LYS A 79 -7.29 3.58 -14.82
N VAL A 80 -6.59 3.42 -15.93
CA VAL A 80 -7.13 3.71 -17.27
C VAL A 80 -7.84 2.46 -17.75
N ASP A 81 -9.08 2.58 -18.23
CA ASP A 81 -9.79 1.44 -18.81
C ASP A 81 -9.14 1.09 -20.17
N PRO A 82 -8.53 -0.11 -20.30
CA PRO A 82 -7.81 -0.49 -21.51
C PRO A 82 -8.71 -0.55 -22.75
N ASN A 83 -10.02 -0.78 -22.58
CA ASN A 83 -10.97 -0.87 -23.70
C ASN A 83 -11.28 0.50 -24.33
N THR A 84 -11.01 1.59 -23.60
CA THR A 84 -11.26 2.97 -24.04
C THR A 84 -10.01 3.67 -24.57
N VAL A 85 -8.85 3.00 -24.51
CA VAL A 85 -7.59 3.55 -25.02
C VAL A 85 -7.67 3.70 -26.54
N GLY A 86 -7.36 4.89 -27.04
CA GLY A 86 -7.45 5.22 -28.47
C GLY A 86 -8.84 5.63 -28.95
N GLN A 87 -9.85 5.58 -28.08
CA GLN A 87 -11.19 6.12 -28.37
C GLN A 87 -11.27 7.61 -28.04
N ARG A 88 -12.36 8.24 -28.50
CA ARG A 88 -12.67 9.65 -28.16
C ARG A 88 -12.91 9.81 -26.66
N GLU A 89 -13.65 8.88 -26.07
CA GLU A 89 -13.94 8.88 -24.64
C GLU A 89 -12.97 7.95 -23.93
N LEU A 90 -12.13 8.50 -23.05
CA LEU A 90 -11.20 7.72 -22.23
C LEU A 90 -11.73 7.65 -20.80
N LYS A 91 -11.91 6.44 -20.28
CA LYS A 91 -12.41 6.23 -18.92
C LYS A 91 -11.27 6.06 -17.92
N LEU A 92 -11.32 6.86 -16.86
CA LEU A 92 -10.43 6.76 -15.71
C LEU A 92 -11.24 6.32 -14.49
N THR A 93 -10.72 5.37 -13.72
CA THR A 93 -11.37 4.85 -12.52
C THR A 93 -10.45 4.99 -11.31
N CYS A 94 -10.96 5.60 -10.25
CA CYS A 94 -10.35 5.59 -8.93
C CYS A 94 -10.61 4.22 -8.30
N SER A 95 -9.61 3.35 -8.33
CA SER A 95 -9.72 1.95 -7.93
C SER A 95 -9.07 1.73 -6.57
N ALA A 96 -9.78 0.96 -5.74
CA ALA A 96 -9.31 0.33 -4.53
C ALA A 96 -9.74 -1.15 -4.57
N THR A 97 -9.04 -2.03 -3.86
CA THR A 97 -9.42 -3.44 -3.79
C THR A 97 -10.51 -3.71 -2.74
N CYS A 98 -10.77 -2.76 -1.84
CA CYS A 98 -11.87 -2.86 -0.89
C CYS A 98 -13.16 -2.27 -1.47
N SER A 99 -14.28 -2.91 -1.13
CA SER A 99 -15.62 -2.44 -1.46
C SER A 99 -16.01 -1.28 -0.55
N PHE A 100 -15.80 -0.04 -1.01
CA PHE A 100 -16.34 1.13 -0.31
C PHE A 100 -17.86 1.22 -0.54
N SER A 101 -18.62 1.50 0.52
CA SER A 101 -20.06 1.79 0.45
C SER A 101 -20.37 3.17 -0.15
N THR A 102 -19.35 4.00 -0.37
CA THR A 102 -19.46 5.37 -0.89
C THR A 102 -18.51 5.59 -2.07
N TYR A 103 -19.07 5.70 -3.28
CA TYR A 103 -18.33 5.89 -4.53
C TYR A 103 -17.96 7.36 -4.80
N SER A 104 -18.15 8.26 -3.84
CA SER A 104 -17.90 9.68 -4.05
C SER A 104 -16.40 9.98 -4.09
N SER A 105 -15.95 10.52 -5.23
CA SER A 105 -14.54 10.71 -5.56
C SER A 105 -14.26 12.15 -5.97
N TYR A 106 -13.22 12.73 -5.38
CA TYR A 106 -12.62 13.98 -5.82
C TYR A 106 -11.51 13.66 -6.82
N TRP A 107 -11.57 14.30 -7.98
CA TRP A 107 -10.58 14.17 -9.03
C TRP A 107 -9.73 15.43 -9.14
N TYR A 108 -8.45 15.22 -9.45
CA TYR A 108 -7.47 16.28 -9.57
C TYR A 108 -6.68 16.09 -10.86
N ARG A 109 -6.48 17.18 -11.61
CA ARG A 109 -5.64 17.22 -12.80
C ARG A 109 -4.46 18.14 -12.56
N ASN A 110 -3.25 17.65 -12.83
CA ASN A 110 -1.99 18.39 -12.60
C ASN A 110 -1.87 18.94 -11.16
N GLY A 111 -2.44 18.22 -10.18
CA GLY A 111 -2.45 18.61 -8.76
C GLY A 111 -3.59 19.54 -8.35
N GLN A 112 -4.28 20.18 -9.31
CA GLN A 112 -5.43 21.07 -9.07
C GLN A 112 -6.74 20.30 -9.05
N TYR A 113 -7.72 20.79 -8.29
CA TYR A 113 -9.06 20.20 -8.25
C TYR A 113 -9.72 20.31 -9.63
N GLU A 114 -10.21 19.19 -10.13
CA GLU A 114 -10.89 19.10 -11.42
C GLU A 114 -12.40 19.01 -11.21
N GLN A 115 -12.85 17.97 -10.50
CA GLN A 115 -14.28 17.73 -10.28
C GLN A 115 -14.56 16.76 -9.12
N TYR A 116 -15.82 16.72 -8.72
CA TYR A 116 -16.39 15.75 -7.79
C TYR A 116 -17.41 14.89 -8.54
N THR A 117 -17.43 13.60 -8.25
CA THR A 117 -18.41 12.66 -8.80
C THR A 117 -18.91 11.74 -7.69
N THR A 118 -20.16 11.27 -7.81
CA THR A 118 -20.73 10.21 -6.97
C THR A 118 -20.34 8.81 -7.43
N GLU A 119 -19.56 8.71 -8.51
CA GLU A 119 -19.03 7.47 -9.06
C GLU A 119 -17.51 7.38 -8.88
N ALA A 120 -16.97 6.16 -8.92
CA ALA A 120 -15.53 5.96 -8.89
C ALA A 120 -14.83 6.38 -10.20
N SER A 121 -15.58 6.67 -11.27
CA SER A 121 -15.01 6.90 -12.60
C SER A 121 -15.34 8.28 -13.16
N ILE A 122 -14.49 8.73 -14.06
CA ILE A 122 -14.71 9.90 -14.91
C ILE A 122 -14.39 9.54 -16.35
N VAL A 123 -15.04 10.20 -17.29
CA VAL A 123 -14.76 10.08 -18.72
C VAL A 123 -14.18 11.40 -19.19
N ILE A 124 -13.07 11.36 -19.89
CA ILE A 124 -12.43 12.55 -20.48
C ILE A 124 -12.40 12.41 -22.00
N ASP A 125 -12.64 13.52 -22.71
CA ASP A 125 -12.52 13.56 -24.17
C ASP A 125 -11.03 13.65 -24.55
N SER A 126 -10.52 12.63 -25.22
CA SER A 126 -9.12 12.50 -25.64
C SER A 126 -8.71 13.50 -26.73
N THR A 127 -9.68 14.10 -27.42
CA THR A 127 -9.44 15.09 -28.49
C THR A 127 -9.21 16.50 -27.95
N HIS A 128 -9.65 16.77 -26.72
CA HIS A 128 -9.46 18.06 -26.08
C HIS A 128 -8.08 18.15 -25.41
N LEU A 129 -7.19 18.99 -25.97
CA LEU A 129 -5.83 19.20 -25.46
C LEU A 129 -5.79 19.67 -24.00
N SER A 130 -6.85 20.31 -23.50
CA SER A 130 -6.96 20.68 -22.08
C SER A 130 -7.00 19.46 -21.15
N ASN A 131 -7.46 18.30 -21.62
CA ASN A 131 -7.53 17.05 -20.85
C ASN A 131 -6.17 16.35 -20.73
N VAL A 132 -5.12 16.84 -21.39
CA VAL A 132 -3.78 16.26 -21.25
C VAL A 132 -3.22 16.59 -19.87
N GLY A 133 -2.89 15.56 -19.08
CA GLY A 133 -2.54 15.82 -17.69
C GLY A 133 -2.18 14.61 -16.84
N ARG A 134 -1.85 14.93 -15.59
CA ARG A 134 -1.60 13.97 -14.50
C ARG A 134 -2.86 13.89 -13.65
N TYR A 135 -3.58 12.78 -13.69
CA TYR A 135 -4.83 12.59 -12.96
C TYR A 135 -4.60 11.81 -11.67
N SER A 136 -5.13 12.31 -10.57
CA SER A 136 -5.15 11.62 -9.27
C SER A 136 -6.53 11.74 -8.67
N CYS A 137 -6.87 10.85 -7.75
CA CYS A 137 -8.17 10.83 -7.09
C CYS A 137 -8.04 10.73 -5.57
N ARG A 138 -9.12 11.07 -4.88
CA ARG A 138 -9.28 10.90 -3.44
C ARG A 138 -10.75 10.56 -3.16
N VAL A 139 -11.01 9.49 -2.43
CA VAL A 139 -12.39 9.16 -1.99
C VAL A 139 -12.81 10.07 -0.85
N HIS A 140 -14.11 10.33 -0.72
CA HIS A 140 -14.64 11.28 0.26
C HIS A 140 -14.24 10.98 1.72
N GLU A 141 -14.16 9.71 2.08
CA GLU A 141 -13.82 9.25 3.43
C GLU A 141 -12.31 9.29 3.74
N SER A 142 -11.47 9.62 2.75
CA SER A 142 -10.02 9.63 2.90
C SER A 142 -9.42 11.00 2.65
N GLN A 143 -8.39 11.34 3.42
CA GLN A 143 -7.53 12.48 3.12
C GLN A 143 -6.38 12.09 2.16
N HIS A 144 -6.15 10.79 1.97
CA HIS A 144 -5.08 10.28 1.12
C HIS A 144 -5.44 10.42 -0.36
N ARG A 145 -4.58 11.10 -1.11
CA ARG A 145 -4.70 11.24 -2.57
C ARG A 145 -3.89 10.14 -3.23
N SER A 146 -4.48 9.47 -4.21
CA SER A 146 -3.79 8.46 -5.01
C SER A 146 -2.55 9.05 -5.69
N PRO A 147 -1.54 8.22 -5.98
CA PRO A 147 -0.51 8.58 -6.95
C PRO A 147 -1.15 8.98 -8.30
N PRO A 148 -0.60 9.97 -9.02
CA PRO A 148 -1.16 10.41 -10.28
C PRO A 148 -0.76 9.51 -11.45
N VAL A 149 -1.67 9.31 -12.40
CA VAL A 149 -1.44 8.65 -13.69
C VAL A 149 -1.49 9.66 -14.82
N CYS A 150 -0.60 9.51 -15.79
CA CYS A 150 -0.49 10.43 -16.91
C CYS A 150 -1.11 9.85 -18.16
N VAL A 151 -1.91 10.67 -18.83
CA VAL A 151 -2.80 10.27 -19.93
C VAL A 151 -2.60 11.21 -21.12
N LEU A 152 -3.07 10.76 -22.28
CA LEU A 152 -3.09 11.54 -23.53
C LEU A 152 -1.71 12.07 -23.95
N GLY A 153 -0.70 11.19 -23.97
CA GLY A 153 0.65 11.52 -24.43
C GLY A 153 1.54 12.24 -23.42
N LYS A 154 1.03 12.58 -22.22
CA LYS A 154 1.87 13.11 -21.15
C LYS A 154 2.72 12.00 -20.55
N GLU A 155 4.03 12.16 -20.64
CA GLU A 155 4.98 11.30 -19.94
C GLU A 155 5.17 11.78 -18.50
N CYS A 156 5.25 10.81 -17.59
CA CYS A 156 5.49 11.09 -16.19
C CYS A 156 6.44 10.07 -15.60
N TRP A 157 7.13 10.56 -14.58
CA TRP A 157 7.83 9.74 -13.61
C TRP A 157 6.88 8.68 -13.04
N GLY A 158 7.35 7.45 -12.98
CA GLY A 158 6.61 6.36 -12.36
C GLY A 158 7.52 5.18 -12.09
N VAL A 159 7.23 4.46 -11.03
CA VAL A 159 7.87 3.20 -10.67
C VAL A 159 6.77 2.15 -10.59
N THR A 160 7.05 0.96 -11.10
CA THR A 160 6.13 -0.17 -11.08
C THR A 160 6.86 -1.37 -10.51
N TYR A 161 6.29 -1.97 -9.46
CA TYR A 161 6.81 -3.16 -8.81
C TYR A 161 6.07 -4.40 -9.35
N THR A 162 6.83 -5.43 -9.69
CA THR A 162 6.27 -6.69 -10.20
C THR A 162 7.03 -7.89 -9.63
N PRO A 163 6.42 -8.70 -8.74
CA PRO A 163 5.07 -8.57 -8.18
C PRO A 163 5.03 -7.56 -7.01
N GLN A 164 3.82 -7.10 -6.65
CA GLN A 164 3.60 -6.20 -5.49
C GLN A 164 3.59 -6.94 -4.15
N HIS A 165 3.36 -8.25 -4.17
CA HIS A 165 3.42 -9.11 -2.99
C HIS A 165 4.43 -10.22 -3.28
N VAL A 166 5.40 -10.35 -2.38
CA VAL A 166 6.45 -11.34 -2.49
C VAL A 166 6.46 -12.15 -1.20
N CYS A 167 6.50 -13.48 -1.34
CA CYS A 167 6.69 -14.40 -0.22
C CYS A 167 8.04 -15.09 -0.42
N ALA A 168 8.80 -15.22 0.65
CA ALA A 168 10.09 -15.89 0.65
C ALA A 168 10.34 -16.57 2.01
N LEU A 169 11.15 -17.61 1.99
CA LEU A 169 11.48 -18.38 3.19
C LEU A 169 12.71 -17.79 3.89
N LYS A 170 12.78 -17.92 5.21
CA LYS A 170 13.97 -17.59 5.99
C LYS A 170 15.21 -18.33 5.43
N ASP A 171 16.36 -17.68 5.50
CA ASP A 171 17.65 -18.17 5.02
C ASP A 171 17.72 -18.40 3.49
N THR A 172 16.71 -17.94 2.74
CA THR A 172 16.72 -17.94 1.26
C THR A 172 17.06 -16.58 0.69
N SER A 173 16.89 -16.40 -0.63
CA SER A 173 17.08 -15.13 -1.33
C SER A 173 15.85 -14.77 -2.14
N VAL A 174 15.62 -13.47 -2.32
CA VAL A 174 14.48 -12.94 -3.07
C VAL A 174 14.92 -11.84 -4.03
N ASP A 175 14.31 -11.81 -5.21
CA ASP A 175 14.48 -10.75 -6.19
C ASP A 175 13.25 -9.84 -6.22
N LEU A 176 13.39 -8.62 -5.71
CA LEU A 176 12.39 -7.56 -5.82
C LEU A 176 12.60 -6.85 -7.15
N SER A 177 11.66 -7.01 -8.08
CA SER A 177 11.78 -6.42 -9.42
C SER A 177 10.94 -5.16 -9.54
N CYS A 178 11.50 -4.15 -10.19
CA CYS A 178 10.77 -2.97 -10.61
C CYS A 178 11.21 -2.47 -11.98
N ALA A 179 10.32 -1.69 -12.59
CA ALA A 179 10.59 -0.89 -13.76
C ALA A 179 10.27 0.58 -13.44
N TYR A 180 11.07 1.51 -13.96
CA TYR A 180 10.76 2.93 -13.86
C TYR A 180 10.63 3.58 -15.24
N LYS A 181 9.90 4.67 -15.29
CA LYS A 181 9.71 5.52 -16.47
C LYS A 181 9.99 6.96 -16.10
N HIS A 182 10.54 7.71 -17.05
CA HIS A 182 10.76 9.15 -16.94
C HIS A 182 10.52 9.81 -18.30
N PRO A 183 10.20 11.12 -18.34
CA PRO A 183 10.03 11.83 -19.60
C PRO A 183 11.29 11.80 -20.47
N ALA A 184 11.10 11.85 -21.78
CA ALA A 184 12.19 11.99 -22.75
C ALA A 184 13.08 13.22 -22.44
N GLY A 185 14.37 13.14 -22.80
CA GLY A 185 15.36 14.19 -22.55
C GLY A 185 15.83 14.31 -21.10
N HIS A 186 15.34 13.49 -20.18
CA HIS A 186 15.83 13.42 -18.80
C HIS A 186 16.78 12.24 -18.64
N THR A 187 17.76 12.39 -17.75
CA THR A 187 18.69 11.31 -17.37
C THR A 187 18.49 10.98 -15.90
N VAL A 188 18.27 9.71 -15.59
CA VAL A 188 18.19 9.24 -14.20
C VAL A 188 19.60 9.19 -13.62
N ILE A 189 19.89 10.07 -12.66
CA ILE A 189 21.21 10.19 -12.04
C ILE A 189 21.39 9.29 -10.82
N LYS A 190 20.29 8.94 -10.14
CA LYS A 190 20.28 8.14 -8.91
C LYS A 190 19.00 7.32 -8.85
N SER A 191 19.11 6.06 -8.48
CA SER A 191 17.99 5.18 -8.17
C SER A 191 18.36 4.35 -6.95
N VAL A 192 17.45 4.27 -5.99
CA VAL A 192 17.69 3.59 -4.71
C VAL A 192 16.46 2.77 -4.34
N TRP A 193 16.69 1.67 -3.63
CA TRP A 193 15.70 0.98 -2.82
C TRP A 193 15.82 1.46 -1.38
N PHE A 194 14.67 1.66 -0.73
CA PHE A 194 14.59 2.08 0.66
C PHE A 194 13.45 1.33 1.34
N ILE A 195 13.52 1.21 2.67
CA ILE A 195 12.50 0.52 3.48
C ILE A 195 11.57 1.50 4.19
N LYS A 196 12.10 2.65 4.60
CA LYS A 196 11.37 3.69 5.31
C LYS A 196 11.32 4.95 4.44
N ASP A 197 10.11 5.42 4.18
CA ASP A 197 9.87 6.73 3.55
C ASP A 197 9.44 7.74 4.61
N GLN A 198 9.99 8.94 4.55
CA GLN A 198 9.60 10.06 5.40
C GLN A 198 9.46 11.30 4.54
N ALA A 199 8.30 11.95 4.63
CA ALA A 199 8.02 13.15 3.86
C ALA A 199 9.06 14.24 4.15
N GLY A 200 9.76 14.70 3.11
CA GLY A 200 10.77 15.76 3.20
C GLY A 200 12.17 15.28 3.61
N VAL A 201 12.40 13.98 3.77
CA VAL A 201 13.71 13.39 4.05
C VAL A 201 14.15 12.55 2.84
N GLU A 202 15.41 12.66 2.43
CA GLU A 202 15.93 11.81 1.36
C GLU A 202 15.96 10.35 1.83
N PRO A 203 15.40 9.40 1.06
CA PRO A 203 15.41 8.00 1.44
C PRO A 203 16.84 7.45 1.50
N VAL A 204 17.13 6.72 2.58
CA VAL A 204 18.41 6.02 2.74
C VAL A 204 18.42 4.79 1.83
N ASP A 205 19.47 4.64 1.04
CA ASP A 205 19.65 3.46 0.19
C ASP A 205 19.85 2.23 1.07
N VAL A 206 19.11 1.16 0.80
CA VAL A 206 19.22 -0.12 1.52
C VAL A 206 20.64 -0.70 1.50
N ARG A 207 21.47 -0.32 0.52
CA ARG A 207 22.90 -0.71 0.47
C ARG A 207 23.74 -0.05 1.58
N GLU A 208 23.29 1.09 2.07
CA GLU A 208 23.94 1.84 3.16
C GLU A 208 23.39 1.45 4.54
N ASP A 209 22.26 0.74 4.59
CA ASP A 209 21.66 0.25 5.82
C ASP A 209 22.49 -0.90 6.44
N GLU A 210 22.99 -0.70 7.65
CA GLU A 210 23.82 -1.67 8.38
C GLU A 210 23.16 -3.05 8.53
N GLU A 211 21.83 -3.13 8.58
CA GLU A 211 21.13 -4.41 8.68
C GLU A 211 21.18 -5.24 7.38
N TYR A 212 21.41 -4.56 6.25
CA TYR A 212 21.38 -5.13 4.90
C TYR A 212 22.76 -5.19 4.25
N GLN A 213 23.79 -4.58 4.85
CA GLN A 213 25.17 -4.67 4.38
C GLN A 213 25.60 -6.11 4.14
N GLY A 214 26.19 -6.35 2.96
CA GLY A 214 26.65 -7.67 2.53
C GLY A 214 25.53 -8.65 2.13
N ARG A 215 24.25 -8.28 2.27
CA ARG A 215 23.10 -9.13 1.90
C ARG A 215 22.38 -8.65 0.64
N VAL A 216 22.57 -7.40 0.24
CA VAL A 216 21.85 -6.77 -0.86
C VAL A 216 22.70 -6.57 -2.11
N GLN A 217 22.10 -6.81 -3.28
CA GLN A 217 22.75 -6.60 -4.56
C GLN A 217 21.77 -6.02 -5.59
N TYR A 218 22.17 -4.96 -6.27
CA TYR A 218 21.40 -4.44 -7.40
C TYR A 218 21.74 -5.24 -8.65
N THR A 219 20.72 -5.69 -9.37
CA THR A 219 20.90 -6.45 -10.60
C THR A 219 20.36 -5.63 -11.76
N GLN A 220 21.27 -5.01 -12.53
CA GLN A 220 20.88 -4.15 -13.64
C GLN A 220 20.95 -4.94 -14.95
N ILE A 221 19.81 -5.50 -15.36
CA ILE A 221 19.71 -6.34 -16.56
C ILE A 221 19.49 -5.49 -17.83
N SER A 222 18.91 -4.29 -17.68
CA SER A 222 18.65 -3.36 -18.78
C SER A 222 18.54 -1.92 -18.30
N GLN A 223 18.52 -0.97 -19.23
CA GLN A 223 18.04 0.39 -18.94
C GLN A 223 16.62 0.30 -18.39
N ASN A 224 16.32 1.06 -17.34
CA ASN A 224 15.02 1.10 -16.63
C ASN A 224 14.68 -0.07 -15.71
N ASN A 225 15.56 -1.07 -15.58
CA ASN A 225 15.40 -2.13 -14.58
C ASN A 225 16.05 -1.71 -13.27
N CYS A 226 15.27 -1.80 -12.19
CA CYS A 226 15.71 -1.47 -10.84
C CYS A 226 15.66 -2.70 -9.91
N ARG A 227 15.98 -3.91 -10.36
CA ARG A 227 15.90 -5.12 -9.51
C ARG A 227 16.88 -5.09 -8.33
N LEU A 228 16.38 -5.41 -7.14
CA LEU A 228 17.13 -5.64 -5.90
C LEU A 228 17.05 -7.12 -5.51
N ARG A 229 18.19 -7.73 -5.24
CA ARG A 229 18.28 -9.06 -4.61
C ARG A 229 18.67 -8.92 -3.14
N ILE A 230 17.94 -9.63 -2.27
CA ILE A 230 18.28 -9.77 -0.85
C ILE A 230 18.59 -11.25 -0.60
N THR A 231 19.72 -11.51 0.05
CA THR A 231 20.19 -12.85 0.43
C THR A 231 20.14 -13.04 1.94
N ASN A 232 20.13 -14.29 2.40
CA ASN A 232 20.09 -14.63 3.83
C ASN A 232 18.92 -13.91 4.55
N LEU A 233 17.70 -14.17 4.06
CA LEU A 233 16.48 -13.53 4.53
C LEU A 233 16.17 -13.86 5.98
N ARG A 234 15.67 -12.87 6.72
CA ARG A 234 15.29 -12.96 8.13
C ARG A 234 13.81 -12.63 8.27
N GLU A 235 13.16 -13.14 9.32
CA GLU A 235 11.75 -12.82 9.60
C GLU A 235 11.50 -11.31 9.75
N ARG A 236 12.50 -10.56 10.21
CA ARG A 236 12.44 -9.10 10.35
C ARG A 236 12.59 -8.31 9.05
N ASP A 237 12.92 -8.97 7.94
CA ASP A 237 13.02 -8.33 6.62
C ASP A 237 11.64 -8.15 5.94
N ALA A 238 10.56 -8.68 6.56
CA ALA A 238 9.18 -8.61 6.08
C ALA A 238 8.45 -7.32 6.47
#